data_AF-A0AAJ1RAP1-F1
#
_entry.id   AF-A0AAJ1RAP1-F1
#
_cell.length_a   1.000
_cell.length_b   1.000
_cell.length_c   1.000
_cell.angle_alpha   90.00
_cell.angle_beta   90.00
_cell.angle_gamma   90.00
#
_symmetry.space_group_name_H-M   'P 1'
#
loop_
_entity.id
_entity.type
_entity.pdbx_description
1 polymer ?
#
loop_
_entity_poly.entity_id
_entity_poly.type
_entity_poly.pdbx_seq_one_letter_code
_entity_poly.pdbx_strand_id
1 'polypeptide(L)'
;LSVKNEENPHGDIEIQFSGLRPGEKLYEELLIGDNVEPTAHARIMTAQEVFLPIEEYDTLLESLDFACHNLQHETIRQLLVD
;
A
#
# COMPACT_ATOMS: atom_id res chain seq x y z
N LEU A 1 14.76 27.14 23.30
CA LEU A 1 13.98 27.10 22.04
C LEU A 1 12.56 26.71 22.40
N SER A 2 11.61 27.60 22.10
CA SER A 2 10.22 27.53 22.51
C SER A 2 9.30 27.73 21.30
N VAL A 3 8.16 27.06 21.29
CA VAL A 3 7.16 27.20 20.22
C VAL A 3 6.44 28.54 20.38
N LYS A 4 6.29 29.27 19.27
CA LYS A 4 5.47 30.47 19.17
C LYS A 4 4.02 30.07 18.89
N ASN A 5 3.13 30.44 19.77
CA ASN A 5 1.68 30.19 19.65
C ASN A 5 0.89 31.33 20.34
N GLU A 6 -0.44 31.21 20.43
CA GLU A 6 -1.30 32.24 21.02
C GLU A 6 -0.98 32.52 22.50
N GLU A 7 -0.59 31.50 23.26
CA GLU A 7 -0.23 31.61 24.68
C GLU A 7 1.22 32.08 24.89
N ASN A 8 2.10 31.86 23.91
CA ASN A 8 3.50 32.26 23.90
C ASN A 8 3.85 33.01 22.60
N PRO A 9 3.41 34.26 22.43
CA PRO A 9 3.59 35.03 21.19
C PRO A 9 5.06 35.41 20.92
N HIS A 10 5.93 35.30 21.92
CA HIS A 10 7.36 35.58 21.83
C HIS A 10 8.22 34.32 21.69
N GLY A 11 7.60 33.16 21.41
CA GLY A 11 8.34 31.93 21.13
C GLY A 11 9.29 32.09 19.94
N ASP A 12 10.31 31.22 19.91
CA ASP A 12 11.39 31.29 18.94
C ASP A 12 10.97 30.81 17.54
N ILE A 13 10.07 29.81 17.46
CA ILE A 13 9.69 29.14 16.20
C ILE A 13 8.18 28.92 16.13
N GLU A 14 7.55 29.40 15.04
CA GLU A 14 6.15 29.11 14.72
C GLU A 14 6.03 27.79 13.93
N ILE A 15 4.97 27.03 14.21
CA ILE A 15 4.64 25.80 13.46
C ILE A 15 3.35 26.07 12.69
N GLN A 16 3.40 25.96 11.36
CA GLN A 16 2.24 26.14 10.50
C GLN A 16 1.88 24.81 9.81
N PHE A 17 0.59 24.44 9.87
CA PHE A 17 0.07 23.26 9.18
C PHE A 17 -0.51 23.70 7.83
N SER A 18 0.10 23.29 6.73
CA SER A 18 -0.34 23.61 5.36
C SER A 18 -1.45 22.69 4.82
N GLY A 19 -1.85 21.69 5.60
CA GLY A 19 -2.74 20.61 5.14
C GLY A 19 -2.01 19.55 4.30
N LEU A 20 -2.76 18.51 3.92
CA LEU A 20 -2.29 17.43 3.06
C LEU A 20 -2.40 17.83 1.59
N ARG A 21 -1.40 17.47 0.77
CA ARG A 21 -1.46 17.61 -0.69
C ARG A 21 -2.31 16.50 -1.30
N PRO A 22 -2.84 16.69 -2.52
CA PRO A 22 -3.54 15.63 -3.24
C PRO A 22 -2.67 14.37 -3.36
N GLY A 23 -3.18 13.24 -2.88
CA GLY A 23 -2.47 11.97 -2.88
C GLY A 23 -1.62 11.69 -1.65
N GLU A 24 -1.48 12.64 -0.71
CA GLU A 24 -0.82 12.36 0.57
C GLU A 24 -1.74 11.61 1.53
N LYS A 25 -1.22 10.53 2.10
CA LYS A 25 -1.86 9.82 3.21
C LYS A 25 -1.48 10.49 4.53
N LEU A 26 -2.45 10.60 5.43
CA LEU A 26 -2.19 11.06 6.81
C LEU A 26 -1.49 9.98 7.66
N TYR A 27 -1.75 8.72 7.31
CA TYR A 27 -1.17 7.55 7.96
C TYR A 27 -0.70 6.59 6.88
N GLU A 28 0.51 6.08 7.04
CA GLU A 28 1.01 4.99 6.22
C GLU A 28 0.44 3.66 6.73
N GLU A 29 0.13 2.76 5.80
CA GLU A 29 -0.20 1.38 6.12
C GLU A 29 1.11 0.63 6.37
N LEU A 30 1.28 0.07 7.58
CA LEU A 30 2.51 -0.66 7.92
C LEU A 30 2.61 -1.98 7.17
N LEU A 31 1.47 -2.64 6.96
CA LEU A 31 1.33 -3.94 6.30
C LEU A 31 0.05 -3.94 5.46
N ILE A 32 0.03 -4.76 4.42
CA ILE A 32 -1.15 -4.96 3.57
C ILE A 32 -2.06 -6.00 4.26
N GLY A 33 -3.24 -5.57 4.68
CA GLY A 33 -4.26 -6.42 5.33
C GLY A 33 -4.08 -6.60 6.84
N ASP A 34 -5.06 -7.28 7.46
CA ASP A 34 -5.17 -7.43 8.92
C ASP A 34 -4.51 -8.71 9.48
N ASN A 35 -4.01 -9.60 8.60
CA ASN A 35 -3.46 -10.90 8.97
C ASN A 35 -1.98 -10.80 9.39
N VAL A 36 -1.73 -10.16 10.53
CA VAL A 36 -0.39 -10.00 11.07
C VAL A 36 -0.18 -10.95 12.25
N GLU A 37 0.85 -11.81 12.16
CA GLU A 37 1.22 -12.74 13.23
C GLU A 37 2.57 -12.39 13.86
N PRO A 38 2.73 -12.61 15.18
CA PRO A 38 4.03 -12.47 15.84
C PRO A 38 4.98 -13.59 15.41
N THR A 39 6.27 -13.27 15.31
CA THR A 39 7.32 -14.30 15.19
C THR A 39 7.96 -14.59 16.55
N ALA A 40 8.91 -15.53 16.60
CA ALA A 40 9.69 -15.81 17.81
C ALA A 40 10.47 -14.57 18.33
N HIS A 41 10.75 -13.59 17.47
CA HIS A 41 11.45 -12.38 17.86
C HIS A 41 10.46 -11.22 18.06
N ALA A 42 10.43 -10.62 19.24
CA ALA A 42 9.42 -9.64 19.67
C ALA A 42 9.29 -8.35 18.82
N ARG A 43 10.26 -8.05 17.96
CA ARG A 43 10.23 -6.90 17.02
C ARG A 43 9.98 -7.29 15.56
N ILE A 44 9.72 -8.57 15.27
CA ILE A 44 9.50 -9.07 13.92
C ILE A 44 8.08 -9.65 13.87
N MET A 45 7.28 -9.10 12.95
CA MET A 45 5.93 -9.56 12.64
C MET A 45 5.92 -10.09 11.21
N THR A 46 5.04 -11.04 10.90
CA THR A 46 4.81 -11.54 9.55
C THR A 46 3.40 -11.20 9.12
N ALA A 47 3.22 -10.75 7.88
CA ALA A 47 1.90 -10.63 7.27
C ALA A 47 1.63 -11.88 6.45
N GLN A 48 0.41 -12.38 6.50
CA GLN A 48 -0.05 -13.45 5.61
C GLN A 48 -0.99 -12.85 4.58
N GLU A 49 -0.43 -12.54 3.42
CA GLU A 49 -1.16 -12.01 2.28
C GLU A 49 -1.94 -13.13 1.56
N VAL A 50 -3.03 -12.75 0.91
CA VAL A 50 -3.77 -13.65 0.03
C VAL A 50 -2.97 -13.79 -1.26
N PHE A 51 -2.73 -15.02 -1.68
CA PHE A 51 -2.05 -15.34 -2.93
C PHE A 51 -2.81 -16.42 -3.67
N LEU A 52 -2.69 -16.42 -5.00
CA LEU A 52 -3.20 -17.48 -5.85
C LEU A 52 -2.37 -18.75 -5.65
N PRO A 53 -2.99 -19.94 -5.57
CA PRO A 53 -2.27 -21.20 -5.68
C PRO A 53 -1.40 -21.23 -6.94
N ILE A 54 -0.21 -21.81 -6.85
CA ILE A 54 0.78 -21.74 -7.94
C ILE A 54 0.24 -22.28 -9.27
N GLU A 55 -0.57 -23.34 -9.23
CA GLU A 55 -1.19 -23.92 -10.42
C GLU A 55 -2.18 -22.96 -11.09
N GLU A 56 -2.96 -22.23 -10.29
CA GLU A 56 -3.90 -21.21 -10.79
C GLU A 56 -3.14 -20.00 -11.34
N TYR A 57 -2.06 -19.60 -10.65
CA TYR A 57 -1.19 -18.52 -11.07
C TYR A 57 -0.53 -18.81 -12.43
N ASP A 58 0.04 -20.00 -12.60
CA ASP A 58 0.69 -20.41 -13.85
C ASP A 58 -0.33 -20.48 -14.99
N THR A 59 -1.52 -21.03 -14.73
CA THR A 59 -2.61 -21.10 -15.72
C THR A 59 -3.07 -19.69 -16.16
N LEU A 60 -3.18 -18.77 -15.20
CA LEU A 60 -3.55 -17.39 -15.45
C LEU A 60 -2.48 -16.69 -16.30
N LEU A 61 -1.20 -16.88 -15.97
CA LEU A 61 -0.09 -16.28 -16.72
C LEU A 61 0.00 -16.81 -18.15
N GLU A 62 -0.15 -18.12 -18.37
CA GLU A 62 -0.17 -18.70 -19.71
C GLU A 62 -1.32 -18.13 -20.55
N SER A 63 -2.49 -17.99 -19.93
CA SER A 63 -3.67 -17.40 -20.58
C SER A 63 -3.45 -15.93 -20.92
N LEU A 64 -2.84 -15.17 -20.02
CA LEU A 64 -2.53 -13.76 -20.21
C LEU A 64 -1.47 -13.56 -21.30
N ASP A 65 -0.41 -14.36 -21.29
CA ASP A 65 0.66 -14.31 -22.29
C ASP A 65 0.12 -14.61 -23.69
N PHE A 66 -0.72 -15.64 -23.82
CA PHE A 66 -1.41 -15.95 -25.07
C PHE A 66 -2.29 -14.78 -25.55
N ALA A 67 -3.09 -14.20 -24.65
CA ALA A 67 -3.97 -13.08 -24.99
C ALA A 67 -3.17 -11.84 -25.43
N CYS A 68 -2.02 -11.58 -24.80
CA CYS A 68 -1.10 -10.49 -25.17
C CYS A 68 -0.51 -10.70 -26.57
N HIS A 69 0.03 -11.88 -26.85
CA HIS A 69 0.61 -12.22 -28.16
C HIS A 69 -0.41 -12.12 -29.30
N ASN A 70 -1.69 -12.37 -29.01
CA ASN A 70 -2.78 -12.32 -29.98
C ASN A 70 -3.58 -11.00 -29.94
N LEU A 71 -3.15 -10.00 -29.16
CA LEU A 71 -3.80 -8.70 -29.01
C LEU A 71 -5.30 -8.80 -28.63
N GLN A 72 -5.65 -9.79 -27.80
CA GLN A 72 -7.01 -10.03 -27.35
C GLN A 72 -7.37 -9.07 -26.19
N HIS A 73 -7.55 -7.79 -26.50
CA HIS A 73 -7.71 -6.73 -25.50
C HIS A 73 -8.84 -6.98 -24.49
N GLU A 74 -10.00 -7.48 -24.94
CA GLU A 74 -11.11 -7.80 -24.05
C GLU A 74 -10.76 -8.96 -23.09
N THR A 75 -10.09 -10.00 -23.59
CA THR A 75 -9.62 -11.12 -22.76
C THR A 75 -8.58 -10.66 -21.74
N ILE A 76 -7.61 -9.83 -22.14
CA ILE A 76 -6.61 -9.27 -21.24
C ILE A 76 -7.31 -8.49 -20.11
N ARG A 77 -8.30 -7.67 -20.44
CA ARG A 77 -9.06 -6.91 -19.44
C ARG A 77 -9.81 -7.85 -18.50
N GLN A 78 -10.49 -8.86 -19.04
CA GLN A 78 -11.21 -9.87 -18.27
C GLN A 78 -10.27 -10.55 -17.27
N LEU A 79 -9.11 -11.04 -17.73
CA LEU A 79 -8.13 -11.76 -16.89
C LEU A 79 -7.49 -10.90 -15.78
N LEU A 80 -7.46 -9.57 -15.92
CA LEU A 80 -6.81 -8.67 -14.96
C LEU A 80 -7.78 -7.98 -13.99
N VAL A 81 -9.07 -7.96 -14.31
CA VAL A 81 -10.10 -7.24 -13.54
C VAL A 81 -10.98 -8.20 -12.74
N ASP A 82 -11.12 -9.44 -13.17
CA ASP A 82 -11.71 -10.53 -12.39
C ASP A 82 -10.76 -10.97 -11.26
#